data_AF-A0A1F2S7S4-F1
#
_entry.id   AF-A0A1F2S7S4-F1
#
_cell.length_a   1.000
_cell.length_b   1.000
_cell.length_c   1.000
_cell.angle_alpha   90.00
_cell.angle_beta   90.00
_cell.angle_gamma   90.00
#
_symmetry.space_group_name_H-M   'P 1'
#
loop_
_entity.id
_entity.type
_entity.pdbx_description
1 polymer ?
#
loop_
_entity_poly.entity_id
_entity_poly.type
_entity_poly.pdbx_seq_one_letter_code
_entity_poly.pdbx_strand_id
1 'polypeptide(L)'
;MFTLAGLIGATVVVFVSEGQTPAGVILLSATIFAAAVVGLSAWRTLAPLTGGEDIAGPQILGGRTRAALEREKALALRAIKDLEFDHAMGKMSDKDFVEMSARLRVRAAGLIRQLDAGAGYREQIEKEIAKRVGEPRPAASTRHCAACATINDVDARFCKHCGAALGGAP
;
A
#
# COMPACT_ATOMS: atom_id res chain seq x y z
N MET A 1 -11.73 11.26 -10.26
CA MET A 1 -12.87 11.19 -11.20
C MET A 1 -14.16 11.75 -10.59
N PHE A 2 -14.64 11.25 -9.44
CA PHE A 2 -15.89 11.74 -8.82
C PHE A 2 -15.88 13.23 -8.41
N THR A 3 -14.75 13.75 -7.92
CA THR A 3 -14.62 15.17 -7.55
C THR A 3 -14.64 16.09 -8.77
N LEU A 4 -14.07 15.65 -9.89
CA LEU A 4 -14.08 16.37 -11.16
C LEU A 4 -15.48 16.39 -11.79
N ALA A 5 -16.20 15.27 -11.75
CA ALA A 5 -17.59 15.22 -12.19
C ALA A 5 -18.51 16.12 -11.35
N GLY A 6 -18.29 16.17 -10.03
CA GLY A 6 -19.03 17.08 -9.13
C GLY A 6 -18.74 18.56 -9.39
N LEU A 7 -17.48 18.91 -9.66
CA LEU A 7 -17.09 20.28 -10.00
C LEU A 7 -17.70 20.72 -11.35
N ILE A 8 -17.66 19.84 -12.35
CA ILE A 8 -18.23 20.10 -13.69
C ILE A 8 -19.75 20.25 -13.60
N GLY A 9 -20.43 19.39 -12.84
CA GLY A 9 -21.87 19.50 -12.59
C GLY A 9 -22.26 20.82 -11.92
N ALA A 10 -21.46 21.28 -10.94
CA ALA A 10 -21.67 22.56 -10.27
C ALA A 10 -21.51 23.75 -11.24
N THR A 11 -20.50 23.73 -12.12
CA THR A 11 -20.32 24.78 -13.13
C THR A 11 -21.44 24.83 -14.17
N VAL A 12 -21.98 23.67 -14.57
CA VAL A 12 -23.10 23.60 -15.53
C VAL A 12 -24.39 24.14 -14.92
N VAL A 13 -24.67 23.84 -13.65
CA VAL A 13 -25.86 24.36 -12.94
C VAL A 13 -25.81 25.88 -12.83
N VAL A 14 -24.65 26.48 -12.53
CA VAL A 14 -24.46 27.93 -12.46
C VAL A 14 -24.67 28.59 -13.84
N PHE A 15 -24.20 27.94 -14.92
CA PHE A 15 -24.35 28.48 -16.28
C PHE A 15 -25.79 28.41 -16.81
N VAL A 16 -26.58 27.42 -16.37
CA VAL A 16 -27.99 27.23 -16.79
C VAL A 16 -28.96 28.10 -15.97
N SER A 17 -28.51 28.69 -14.85
CA SER A 17 -29.34 29.48 -13.93
C SER A 17 -29.23 31.00 -14.11
N GLU A 18 -29.27 31.47 -15.37
CA GLU A 18 -29.51 32.89 -15.66
C GLU A 18 -30.92 33.28 -15.15
N GLY A 19 -30.98 34.02 -14.04
CA GLY A 19 -32.23 34.61 -13.51
C GLY A 19 -32.56 34.33 -12.03
N GLN A 20 -31.73 33.59 -11.27
CA GLN A 20 -31.97 33.37 -9.85
C GLN A 20 -31.39 34.48 -8.96
N THR A 21 -32.06 34.78 -7.84
CA THR A 21 -31.56 35.73 -6.84
C THR A 21 -30.21 35.25 -6.27
N PRO A 22 -29.30 36.16 -5.85
CA PRO A 22 -27.97 35.77 -5.35
C PRO A 22 -28.04 34.80 -4.17
N ALA A 23 -29.12 34.83 -3.38
CA ALA A 23 -29.40 33.86 -2.33
C ALA A 23 -29.60 32.42 -2.86
N GLY A 24 -30.25 32.25 -4.02
CA GLY A 24 -30.46 30.95 -4.66
C GLY A 24 -29.16 30.29 -5.09
N VAL A 25 -28.24 31.06 -5.67
CA VAL A 25 -26.91 30.56 -6.08
C VAL A 25 -26.09 30.10 -4.87
N ILE A 26 -26.14 30.84 -3.76
CA ILE A 26 -25.45 30.49 -2.52
C ILE A 26 -26.02 29.19 -1.92
N LEU A 27 -27.34 29.04 -1.87
CA LEU A 27 -27.98 27.84 -1.34
C LEU A 27 -27.73 26.61 -2.22
N LEU A 28 -27.74 26.76 -3.55
CA LEU A 28 -27.43 25.67 -4.48
C LEU A 28 -25.97 25.22 -4.37
N SER A 29 -25.02 26.17 -4.32
CA SER A 29 -23.60 25.82 -4.16
C SER A 29 -23.32 25.15 -2.81
N ALA A 30 -23.94 25.63 -1.72
CA ALA A 30 -23.81 25.02 -0.40
C ALA A 30 -24.38 23.59 -0.32
N THR A 31 -25.53 23.33 -0.95
CA THR A 31 -26.15 21.99 -0.96
C THR A 31 -25.34 21.00 -1.79
N ILE A 32 -24.79 21.41 -2.95
CA ILE A 32 -23.90 20.58 -3.75
C ILE A 32 -22.63 20.22 -2.98
N PHE A 33 -22.01 21.20 -2.30
CA PHE A 33 -20.82 20.96 -1.49
C PHE A 33 -21.12 19.98 -0.34
N ALA A 34 -22.22 20.18 0.39
CA ALA A 34 -22.62 19.29 1.47
C ALA A 34 -22.87 17.86 0.96
N ALA A 35 -23.56 17.70 -0.18
CA ALA A 35 -23.80 16.40 -0.80
C ALA A 35 -22.49 15.71 -1.22
N ALA A 36 -21.51 16.45 -1.76
CA ALA A 36 -20.20 15.91 -2.12
C ALA A 36 -19.40 15.43 -0.90
N VAL A 37 -19.40 16.20 0.20
CA VAL A 37 -18.73 15.82 1.45
C VAL A 37 -19.35 14.57 2.06
N VAL A 38 -20.68 14.50 2.11
CA VAL A 38 -21.40 13.32 2.61
C VAL A 38 -21.11 12.10 1.73
N GLY A 39 -21.17 12.24 0.41
CA GLY A 39 -20.84 11.17 -0.52
C GLY A 39 -19.40 10.65 -0.37
N LEU A 40 -18.42 11.55 -0.21
CA LEU A 40 -17.03 11.17 0.03
C LEU A 40 -16.85 10.45 1.38
N SER A 41 -17.52 10.94 2.42
CA SER A 41 -17.47 10.33 3.75
C SER A 41 -18.08 8.93 3.76
N ALA A 42 -19.24 8.76 3.11
CA ALA A 42 -19.92 7.48 2.96
C ALA A 42 -19.11 6.50 2.10
N TRP A 43 -18.52 6.97 1.00
CA TRP A 43 -17.59 6.15 0.22
C TRP A 43 -16.42 5.70 1.09
N ARG A 44 -15.80 6.61 1.84
CA ARG A 44 -14.61 6.30 2.64
C ARG A 44 -14.92 5.30 3.77
N THR A 45 -16.14 5.29 4.28
CA THR A 45 -16.58 4.33 5.32
C THR A 45 -17.07 3.00 4.73
N LEU A 46 -17.67 3.00 3.53
CA LEU A 46 -18.19 1.80 2.87
C LEU A 46 -17.18 1.11 1.94
N ALA A 47 -16.18 1.83 1.44
CA ALA A 47 -15.07 1.28 0.64
C ALA A 47 -14.37 0.07 1.27
N PRO A 48 -14.09 0.02 2.59
CA PRO A 48 -13.51 -1.17 3.20
C PRO A 48 -14.46 -2.37 3.27
N LEU A 49 -15.77 -2.19 3.06
CA LEU A 49 -16.77 -3.25 3.07
C LEU A 49 -17.11 -3.78 1.67
N THR A 50 -16.91 -2.96 0.63
CA THR A 50 -17.20 -3.30 -0.78
C THR A 50 -15.95 -3.63 -1.59
N GLY A 51 -14.77 -3.26 -1.12
CA GLY A 51 -13.51 -3.81 -1.61
C GLY A 51 -13.41 -5.26 -1.18
N GLY A 52 -13.88 -6.17 -2.04
CA GLY A 52 -13.65 -7.59 -1.87
C GLY A 52 -12.15 -7.80 -1.71
N GLU A 53 -11.73 -8.21 -0.51
CA GLU A 53 -10.40 -8.76 -0.22
C GLU A 53 -9.27 -8.20 -1.10
N ASP A 54 -9.09 -6.89 -1.11
CA ASP A 54 -7.73 -6.38 -0.97
C ASP A 54 -7.33 -6.70 0.48
N ILE A 55 -7.17 -8.01 0.76
CA ILE A 55 -6.13 -8.45 1.67
C ILE A 55 -4.92 -7.75 1.07
N ALA A 56 -4.56 -6.59 1.62
CA ALA A 56 -3.22 -6.06 1.50
C ALA A 56 -2.35 -7.26 1.84
N GLY A 57 -1.85 -7.93 0.79
CA GLY A 57 -1.33 -9.29 0.86
C GLY A 57 -0.38 -9.33 2.02
N PRO A 58 -0.45 -10.39 2.87
CA PRO A 58 -0.05 -10.36 4.27
C PRO A 58 1.07 -9.36 4.44
N GLN A 59 0.77 -8.19 5.04
CA GLN A 59 1.82 -7.25 5.40
C GLN A 59 2.61 -7.94 6.51
N ILE A 60 3.47 -8.87 6.07
CA ILE A 60 4.48 -9.56 6.84
C ILE A 60 5.16 -8.45 7.65
N LEU A 61 5.51 -8.76 8.90
CA LEU A 61 6.05 -7.87 9.93
C LEU A 61 7.06 -6.80 9.45
N GLY A 62 7.67 -6.95 8.26
CA GLY A 62 8.45 -5.96 7.52
C GLY A 62 7.77 -4.61 7.21
N GLY A 63 6.45 -4.56 6.97
CA GLY A 63 5.78 -3.30 6.57
C GLY A 63 5.74 -2.26 7.70
N ARG A 64 5.30 -2.68 8.89
CA ARG A 64 5.25 -1.82 10.09
C ARG A 64 6.64 -1.45 10.60
N THR A 65 7.59 -2.38 10.54
CA THR A 65 8.99 -2.13 10.93
C THR A 65 9.69 -1.18 9.97
N ARG A 66 9.46 -1.31 8.65
CA ARG A 66 9.96 -0.36 7.64
C ARG A 66 9.40 1.04 7.82
N ALA A 67 8.09 1.17 8.03
CA ALA A 67 7.47 2.48 8.27
C ALA A 67 8.02 3.17 9.52
N ALA A 68 8.36 2.42 10.57
CA ALA A 68 9.04 2.95 11.75
C ALA A 68 10.47 3.42 11.43
N LEU A 69 11.25 2.60 10.71
CA LEU A 69 12.60 2.94 10.24
C LEU A 69 12.62 4.19 9.33
N GLU A 70 11.65 4.34 8.44
CA GLU A 70 11.51 5.51 7.57
C GLU A 70 11.20 6.79 8.36
N ARG A 71 10.37 6.70 9.40
CA ARG A 71 10.11 7.82 10.31
C ARG A 71 11.35 8.21 11.10
N GLU A 72 12.07 7.23 11.66
CA GLU A 72 13.32 7.50 12.37
C GLU A 72 14.39 8.14 11.47
N LYS A 73 14.50 7.67 10.23
CA LYS A 73 15.37 8.28 9.21
C LYS A 73 14.99 9.73 8.97
N ALA A 74 13.71 10.03 8.77
CA ALA A 74 13.24 11.38 8.53
C ALA A 74 13.54 12.31 9.72
N LEU A 75 13.36 11.84 10.95
CA LEU A 75 13.70 12.59 12.16
C LEU A 75 15.21 12.84 12.28
N ALA A 76 16.04 11.84 12.01
CA ALA A 76 17.51 11.99 12.04
C ALA A 76 18.00 13.01 11.00
N LEU A 77 17.45 12.97 9.79
CA LEU A 77 17.81 13.92 8.72
C LEU A 77 17.33 15.34 9.03
N ARG A 78 16.13 15.50 9.60
CA ARG A 78 15.65 16.80 10.07
C ARG A 78 16.56 17.37 11.17
N ALA A 79 16.93 16.56 12.15
CA ALA A 79 17.84 17.00 13.22
C ALA A 79 19.21 17.47 12.68
N ILE A 80 19.75 16.82 11.65
CA ILE A 80 20.98 17.28 10.99
C ILE A 80 20.76 18.66 10.33
N LYS A 81 19.61 18.87 9.68
CA LYS A 81 19.30 20.14 9.02
C LYS A 81 19.08 21.28 10.01
N ASP A 82 18.42 21.01 11.12
CA ASP A 82 18.23 21.99 12.18
C ASP A 82 19.58 22.38 12.80
N LEU A 83 20.49 21.41 13.00
CA LEU A 83 21.84 21.66 13.48
C LEU A 83 22.69 22.48 12.50
N GLU A 84 22.60 22.20 11.20
CA GLU A 84 23.24 23.00 10.14
C GLU A 84 22.70 24.44 10.12
N PHE A 85 21.41 24.62 10.36
CA PHE A 85 20.78 25.93 10.46
C PHE A 85 21.22 26.70 11.70
N ASP A 86 21.25 26.06 12.88
CA ASP A 86 21.71 26.67 14.13
C ASP A 86 23.19 27.09 14.07
N HIS A 87 24.02 26.29 13.41
CA HIS A 87 25.41 26.63 13.13
C HIS A 87 25.53 27.84 12.19
N ALA A 88 24.78 27.86 11.09
CA ALA A 88 24.76 28.99 10.16
C ALA A 88 24.24 30.30 10.80
N MET A 89 23.37 30.20 11.81
CA MET A 89 22.91 31.33 12.62
C MET A 89 23.90 31.76 13.71
N GLY A 90 25.02 31.07 13.88
CA GLY A 90 26.00 31.35 14.94
C GLY A 90 25.52 30.98 16.34
N LYS A 91 24.46 30.18 16.48
CA LYS A 91 23.96 29.69 17.79
C LYS A 91 24.77 28.53 18.34
N MET A 92 25.65 27.94 17.53
CA MET A 92 26.48 26.79 17.88
C MET A 92 27.92 27.01 17.43
N SER A 93 28.88 26.47 18.20
CA SER A 93 30.29 26.48 17.85
C SER A 93 30.62 25.46 16.75
N ASP A 94 31.66 25.72 15.96
CA ASP A 94 32.14 24.78 14.93
C ASP A 94 32.48 23.40 15.51
N LYS A 95 33.09 23.39 16.70
CA LYS A 95 33.50 22.16 17.39
C LYS A 95 32.28 21.30 17.76
N ASP A 96 31.25 21.93 18.35
CA ASP A 96 30.03 21.22 18.76
C ASP A 96 29.24 20.73 17.53
N PHE A 97 29.20 21.54 16.47
CA PHE A 97 28.59 21.17 15.20
C PHE A 97 29.24 19.92 14.60
N VAL A 98 30.57 19.88 14.51
CA VAL A 98 31.31 18.73 13.95
C VAL A 98 31.04 17.47 14.76
N GLU A 99 31.09 17.56 16.10
CA GLU A 99 30.88 16.41 16.97
C GLU A 99 29.44 15.86 16.88
N MET A 100 28.43 16.74 16.98
CA MET A 100 27.02 16.33 16.97
C MET A 100 26.57 15.88 15.58
N SER A 101 26.98 16.58 14.52
CA SER A 101 26.62 16.21 13.15
C SER A 101 27.25 14.87 12.74
N ALA A 102 28.47 14.56 13.19
CA ALA A 102 29.09 13.26 12.95
C ALA A 102 28.27 12.11 13.56
N ARG A 103 27.87 12.23 14.83
CA ARG A 103 27.04 11.21 15.51
C ARG A 103 25.70 10.99 14.79
N LEU A 104 25.02 12.06 14.40
CA LEU A 104 23.74 11.97 13.69
C LEU A 104 23.89 11.37 12.29
N ARG A 105 24.96 11.70 11.57
CA ARG A 105 25.24 11.13 10.23
C ARG A 105 25.50 9.63 10.30
N VAL A 106 26.23 9.15 11.32
CA VAL A 106 26.43 7.71 11.56
C VAL A 106 25.09 7.01 11.81
N ARG A 107 24.23 7.59 12.66
CA ARG A 107 22.88 7.05 12.93
C ARG A 107 22.02 7.02 11.66
N ALA A 108 21.97 8.12 10.91
CA ALA A 108 21.20 8.22 9.67
C ALA A 108 21.68 7.20 8.62
N ALA A 109 22.99 7.04 8.46
CA ALA A 109 23.58 6.03 7.57
C ALA A 109 23.21 4.60 7.99
N GLY A 110 23.18 4.31 9.29
CA GLY A 110 22.73 3.02 9.82
C GLY A 110 21.27 2.71 9.46
N LEU A 111 20.38 3.68 9.65
CA LEU A 111 18.94 3.55 9.30
C LEU A 111 18.73 3.34 7.79
N ILE A 112 19.49 4.05 6.95
CA ILE A 112 19.44 3.88 5.49
C ILE A 112 19.86 2.46 5.10
N ARG A 113 20.98 1.94 5.63
CA ARG A 113 21.43 0.57 5.35
C ARG A 113 20.42 -0.49 5.76
N GLN A 114 19.73 -0.31 6.88
CA GLN A 114 18.69 -1.23 7.34
C GLN A 114 17.48 -1.24 6.38
N LEU A 115 17.08 -0.08 5.86
CA LEU A 115 16.03 0.03 4.87
C LEU A 115 16.43 -0.61 3.52
N ASP A 116 17.66 -0.37 3.07
CA ASP A 116 18.18 -0.92 1.82
C ASP A 116 18.30 -2.45 1.88
N ALA A 117 18.76 -2.99 3.02
CA ALA A 117 18.81 -4.44 3.25
C ALA A 117 17.42 -5.08 3.15
N GLY A 118 16.40 -4.45 3.70
CA GLY A 118 15.01 -4.93 3.59
C GLY A 118 14.45 -4.88 2.15
N ALA A 119 14.87 -3.91 1.35
CA ALA A 119 14.45 -3.78 -0.05
C ALA A 119 15.08 -4.85 -0.96
N GLY A 120 16.36 -5.17 -0.76
CA GLY A 120 17.09 -6.16 -1.56
C GLY A 120 16.51 -7.57 -1.49
N TYR A 121 16.03 -8.00 -0.32
CA TYR A 121 15.36 -9.30 -0.18
C TYR A 121 14.04 -9.34 -0.94
N ARG A 122 13.28 -8.24 -0.96
CA ARG A 122 11.98 -8.21 -1.64
C ARG A 122 12.14 -8.36 -3.15
N GLU A 123 13.08 -7.65 -3.75
CA GLU A 123 13.36 -7.74 -5.19
C GLU A 123 13.85 -9.14 -5.59
N GLN A 124 14.69 -9.77 -4.76
CA GLN A 124 15.14 -11.15 -4.98
C GLN A 124 13.97 -12.15 -4.90
N ILE A 125 13.07 -11.98 -3.92
CA ILE A 125 11.87 -12.81 -3.78
C ILE A 125 10.95 -12.62 -4.98
N GLU A 126 10.68 -11.38 -5.40
CA GLU A 126 9.83 -11.07 -6.57
C GLU A 126 10.41 -11.69 -7.85
N LYS A 127 11.74 -11.63 -8.04
CA LYS A 127 12.42 -12.25 -9.18
C LYS A 127 12.33 -13.78 -9.16
N GLU A 128 12.49 -14.40 -7.98
CA GLU A 128 12.36 -15.85 -7.81
C GLU A 128 10.91 -16.33 -8.02
N ILE A 129 9.92 -15.58 -7.53
CA ILE A 129 8.50 -15.85 -7.78
C ILE A 129 8.19 -15.75 -9.28
N ALA A 130 8.64 -14.67 -9.94
CA ALA A 130 8.42 -14.49 -11.38
C ALA A 130 9.01 -15.64 -12.20
N LYS A 131 10.20 -16.13 -11.81
CA LYS A 131 10.82 -17.31 -12.43
C LYS A 131 9.94 -18.56 -12.28
N ARG A 132 9.41 -18.81 -11.09
CA ARG A 132 8.59 -20.00 -10.80
C ARG A 132 7.19 -19.94 -11.39
N VAL A 133 6.61 -18.75 -11.53
CA VAL A 133 5.28 -18.55 -12.13
C VAL A 133 5.35 -18.61 -13.66
N GLY A 134 6.49 -18.21 -14.26
CA GLY A 134 6.71 -18.25 -15.71
C GLY A 134 7.17 -19.60 -16.27
N GLU A 135 7.66 -20.52 -15.43
CA GLU A 135 8.00 -21.88 -15.86
C GLU A 135 6.71 -22.69 -16.05
N PRO A 136 6.43 -23.22 -17.26
CA PRO A 136 5.26 -24.05 -17.49
C PRO A 136 5.39 -25.30 -16.61
N ARG A 137 4.47 -25.43 -15.65
CA ARG A 137 4.35 -26.64 -14.84
C ARG A 137 4.21 -27.82 -15.81
N PRO A 138 5.05 -28.88 -15.71
CA PRO A 138 4.89 -30.06 -16.55
C PRO A 138 3.43 -30.50 -16.47
N ALA A 139 2.82 -30.76 -17.64
CA ALA A 139 1.40 -31.07 -17.75
C ALA A 139 1.02 -32.08 -16.66
N ALA A 140 0.23 -31.62 -15.68
CA ALA A 140 -0.12 -32.42 -14.53
C ALA A 140 -0.92 -33.62 -15.04
N SER A 141 -0.30 -34.80 -15.04
CA SER A 141 -1.02 -36.03 -15.32
C SER A 141 -2.07 -36.22 -14.23
N THR A 142 -3.29 -36.55 -14.64
CA THR A 142 -4.45 -36.71 -13.76
C THR A 142 -4.92 -38.16 -13.73
N ARG A 143 -5.59 -38.55 -12.64
CA ARG A 143 -6.21 -39.86 -12.44
C ARG A 143 -7.63 -39.73 -11.87
N HIS A 144 -8.49 -40.68 -12.22
CA HIS A 144 -9.87 -40.72 -11.72
C HIS A 144 -9.94 -41.53 -10.43
N CYS A 145 -10.73 -41.05 -9.46
CA CYS A 145 -11.03 -41.81 -8.25
C CYS A 145 -11.99 -42.97 -8.57
N ALA A 146 -11.66 -44.20 -8.17
CA ALA A 146 -12.51 -45.36 -8.36
C ALA A 146 -13.83 -45.31 -7.54
N ALA A 147 -13.86 -44.54 -6.45
CA ALA A 147 -15.02 -44.46 -5.55
C ALA A 147 -16.04 -43.37 -5.95
N CYS A 148 -15.58 -42.24 -6.49
CA CYS A 148 -16.45 -41.09 -6.78
C CYS A 148 -16.16 -40.39 -8.12
N ALA A 149 -15.32 -40.97 -8.99
CA ALA A 149 -14.94 -40.46 -10.31
C ALA A 149 -14.25 -39.09 -10.36
N THR A 150 -13.98 -38.45 -9.22
CA THR A 150 -13.26 -37.16 -9.17
C THR A 150 -11.88 -37.27 -9.80
N ILE A 151 -11.51 -36.27 -10.60
CA ILE A 151 -10.19 -36.13 -11.21
C ILE A 151 -9.21 -35.58 -10.16
N ASN A 152 -8.15 -36.31 -9.87
CA ASN A 152 -7.09 -35.95 -8.93
C ASN A 152 -5.74 -35.92 -9.65
N ASP A 153 -4.76 -35.22 -9.09
CA ASP A 153 -3.38 -35.30 -9.56
C ASP A 153 -2.84 -36.73 -9.36
N VAL A 154 -1.93 -37.19 -10.22
CA VAL A 154 -1.39 -38.57 -10.13
C VAL A 154 -0.66 -38.85 -8.82
N ASP A 155 -0.07 -37.83 -8.19
CA ASP A 155 0.66 -37.91 -6.92
C ASP A 155 -0.28 -37.79 -5.70
N ALA A 156 -1.57 -37.50 -5.91
CA ALA A 156 -2.54 -37.35 -4.83
C ALA A 156 -2.79 -38.69 -4.13
N ARG A 157 -2.26 -38.89 -2.91
CA ARG A 157 -2.45 -40.15 -2.15
C ARG A 157 -3.90 -40.43 -1.75
N PHE A 158 -4.71 -39.37 -1.63
CA PHE A 158 -6.13 -39.42 -1.28
C PHE A 158 -6.96 -38.60 -2.27
N CYS A 159 -8.22 -38.98 -2.45
CA CYS A 159 -9.14 -38.21 -3.26
C CYS A 159 -9.52 -36.89 -2.60
N LYS A 160 -9.41 -35.77 -3.32
CA LYS A 160 -9.77 -34.42 -2.84
C LYS A 160 -11.26 -34.20 -2.55
N HIS A 161 -12.12 -35.11 -3.01
CA HIS A 161 -13.57 -35.03 -2.80
C HIS A 161 -14.06 -36.00 -1.73
N CYS A 162 -13.80 -37.30 -1.89
CA CYS A 162 -14.35 -38.34 -0.99
C CYS A 162 -13.35 -38.88 0.03
N GLY A 163 -12.08 -38.48 -0.01
CA GLY A 163 -11.04 -38.96 0.91
C GLY A 163 -10.55 -40.40 0.68
N ALA A 164 -11.08 -41.13 -0.31
CA ALA A 164 -10.65 -42.49 -0.60
C ALA A 164 -9.16 -42.55 -0.99
N ALA A 165 -8.44 -43.57 -0.51
CA ALA A 165 -7.04 -43.79 -0.87
C ALA A 165 -6.91 -44.16 -2.35
N LEU A 166 -6.00 -43.52 -3.06
CA LEU A 166 -5.84 -43.67 -4.51
C LEU A 166 -4.61 -44.52 -4.91
N GLY A 167 -3.85 -45.03 -3.93
CA GLY A 167 -2.73 -45.96 -4.17
C GLY A 167 -1.56 -45.34 -4.95
N GLY A 168 -0.96 -44.27 -4.43
CA GLY A 168 0.34 -43.77 -4.93
C GLY A 168 1.49 -44.51 -4.23
N ALA A 169 2.52 -44.91 -4.99
CA ALA A 169 3.77 -45.47 -4.45
C ALA A 169 4.46 -44.43 -3.51
N PRO A 170 5.27 -44.88 -2.53
CA PRO A 170 5.98 -43.99 -1.61
C PRO A 170 6.80 -42.92 -2.33
#